data_AF-A0A383F1C8-F1
#
_entry.id   AF-A0A383F1C8-F1
#
_cell.length_a   1.000
_cell.length_b   1.000
_cell.length_c   1.000
_cell.angle_alpha   90.00
_cell.angle_beta   90.00
_cell.angle_gamma   90.00
#
_symmetry.space_group_name_H-M   'P 1'
#
loop_
_entity.id
_entity.type
_entity.pdbx_description
1 polymer ?
#
loop_
_entity_poly.entity_id
_entity_poly.type
_entity_poly.pdbx_seq_one_letter_code
_entity_poly.pdbx_strand_id
1 'polypeptide(L)'
;MKQVLLCLMAILFSCRPLVTTFNDIESAETYTASSTSNPPETIESLKVMTWNIRFGAGRIPFFGDSCGDRVLMTEAETIEYLQAIADYIDTMMIKPDILLLQEVDISSKRSAYVNQLQWLLNNITHFNYGAYASMWDAELIPS
;
A
#
# COMPACT_ATOMS: atom_id res chain seq x y z
N MET A 1 -18.80 -26.79 29.46
CA MET A 1 -19.18 -25.53 30.15
C MET A 1 -17.98 -24.64 30.50
N LYS A 2 -16.98 -25.09 31.27
CA LYS A 2 -15.81 -24.26 31.61
C LYS A 2 -15.03 -23.73 30.40
N GLN A 3 -14.80 -24.56 29.38
CA GLN A 3 -14.10 -24.15 28.16
C GLN A 3 -14.90 -23.12 27.34
N VAL A 4 -16.21 -23.31 27.22
CA VAL A 4 -17.11 -22.35 26.53
C VAL A 4 -17.10 -21.00 27.24
N LEU A 5 -17.13 -21.00 28.58
CA LEU A 5 -17.03 -19.79 29.39
C LEU A 5 -15.68 -19.08 29.24
N LEU A 6 -14.59 -19.84 29.09
CA LEU A 6 -13.25 -19.31 28.85
C LEU A 6 -13.15 -18.63 27.48
N CYS A 7 -13.70 -19.26 26.43
CA CYS A 7 -13.74 -18.67 25.09
C CYS A 7 -14.61 -17.41 25.06
N LEU A 8 -15.75 -17.41 25.75
CA LEU A 8 -16.61 -16.24 25.84
C LEU A 8 -15.91 -15.07 26.55
N MET A 9 -15.18 -15.34 27.63
CA MET A 9 -14.37 -14.32 28.30
C MET A 9 -13.26 -13.80 27.39
N ALA A 10 -12.57 -14.66 26.64
CA ALA A 10 -11.51 -14.22 25.72
C ALA A 10 -12.06 -13.28 24.62
N ILE A 11 -13.27 -13.53 24.12
CA ILE A 11 -13.92 -12.68 23.11
C ILE A 11 -14.41 -11.36 23.74
N LEU A 12 -14.99 -11.41 24.95
CA LEU A 12 -15.53 -10.22 25.62
C LEU A 12 -14.43 -9.30 26.21
N PHE A 13 -13.24 -9.84 26.48
CA PHE A 13 -12.11 -9.09 27.05
C PHE A 13 -10.95 -8.87 26.07
N SER A 14 -11.13 -9.12 24.77
CA SER A 14 -10.08 -8.78 23.79
C SER A 14 -10.01 -7.27 23.62
N CYS A 15 -8.81 -6.69 23.75
CA CYS A 15 -8.58 -5.26 23.51
C CYS A 15 -8.67 -4.83 22.04
N ARG A 16 -8.94 -5.76 21.11
CA ARG A 16 -9.15 -5.46 19.69
C ARG A 16 -10.63 -5.46 19.35
N PRO A 17 -11.14 -4.40 18.69
CA PRO A 17 -12.50 -4.39 18.19
C PRO A 17 -12.66 -5.43 17.06
N LEU A 18 -13.87 -5.97 16.90
CA LEU A 18 -14.20 -6.94 15.84
C LEU A 18 -14.23 -6.31 14.44
N VAL A 19 -14.31 -4.98 14.38
CA VAL A 19 -14.39 -4.20 13.14
C VAL A 19 -13.48 -3.00 13.31
N THR A 20 -12.63 -2.73 12.32
CA THR A 20 -11.86 -1.49 12.27
C THR A 20 -12.76 -0.35 11.83
N THR A 21 -12.68 0.77 12.55
CA THR A 21 -13.42 2.01 12.25
C THR A 21 -12.43 3.16 12.19
N PHE A 22 -12.69 4.12 11.31
CA PHE A 22 -11.94 5.38 11.24
C PHE A 22 -12.73 6.49 11.95
N ASN A 23 -12.03 7.38 12.64
CA ASN A 23 -12.57 8.66 13.08
C ASN A 23 -12.76 9.60 11.88
N ASP A 24 -13.57 10.65 12.07
CA ASP A 24 -13.81 11.66 11.02
C ASP A 24 -12.52 12.33 10.53
N ILE A 25 -11.53 12.48 11.43
CA ILE A 25 -10.21 13.06 11.15
C ILE A 25 -9.16 12.23 11.87
N GLU A 26 -8.17 11.76 11.12
CA GLU A 26 -7.00 11.06 11.63
C GLU A 26 -5.74 11.54 10.92
N SER A 27 -4.60 11.44 11.61
CA SER A 27 -3.30 11.72 11.00
C SER A 27 -2.92 10.60 10.03
N ALA A 28 -2.40 10.97 8.87
CA ALA A 28 -1.77 10.01 7.96
C ALA A 28 -0.48 9.45 8.57
N GLU A 29 -0.17 8.20 8.25
CA GLU A 29 1.12 7.60 8.58
C GLU A 29 2.20 8.19 7.66
N THR A 30 3.26 8.73 8.24
CA THR A 30 4.36 9.34 7.47
C THR A 30 5.46 8.33 7.19
N TYR A 31 5.99 8.36 5.97
CA TYR A 31 7.07 7.52 5.49
C TYR A 31 8.25 8.38 5.05
N THR A 32 9.46 7.88 5.29
CA THR A 32 10.71 8.52 4.84
C THR A 32 11.48 7.51 4.00
N ALA A 33 12.03 7.98 2.88
CA ALA A 33 12.89 7.17 2.04
C ALA A 33 14.16 6.75 2.80
N SER A 34 14.72 5.59 2.45
CA SER A 34 15.99 5.10 3.00
C SER A 34 17.17 6.06 2.72
N SER A 35 17.07 6.85 1.65
CA SER A 35 18.00 7.90 1.28
C SER A 35 17.22 9.13 0.82
N THR A 36 17.63 10.31 1.28
CA THR A 36 16.99 11.58 0.90
C THR A 36 17.96 12.45 0.12
N SER A 37 17.46 13.14 -0.90
CA SER A 37 18.20 14.18 -1.62
C SER A 37 17.79 15.58 -1.15
N ASN A 38 18.62 16.58 -1.42
CA ASN A 38 18.26 17.96 -1.14
C ASN A 38 17.06 18.39 -2.01
N PRO A 39 16.10 19.14 -1.46
CA PRO A 39 15.01 19.68 -2.25
C PRO A 39 15.57 20.63 -3.33
N PRO A 40 14.89 20.75 -4.48
CA PRO A 40 15.30 21.69 -5.51
C PRO A 40 15.24 23.13 -4.97
N GLU A 41 16.25 23.95 -5.33
CA GLU A 41 16.33 25.35 -4.90
C GLU A 41 15.22 26.21 -5.52
N THR A 42 14.75 25.84 -6.72
CA THR A 42 13.68 26.51 -7.44
C THR A 42 12.77 25.48 -8.12
N ILE A 43 11.46 25.74 -8.09
CA ILE A 43 10.45 24.96 -8.83
C ILE A 43 9.64 25.95 -9.67
N GLU A 44 9.74 25.83 -11.00
CA GLU A 44 9.00 26.69 -11.94
C GLU A 44 7.53 26.29 -12.07
N SER A 45 7.25 24.99 -12.01
CA SER A 45 5.90 24.44 -12.07
C SER A 45 5.80 23.14 -11.28
N LEU A 46 4.64 22.89 -10.67
CA LEU A 46 4.36 21.69 -9.89
C LEU A 46 3.74 20.61 -10.77
N LYS A 47 4.38 19.46 -10.89
CA LYS A 47 3.87 18.30 -11.63
C LYS A 47 3.25 17.31 -10.67
N VAL A 48 1.97 17.00 -10.88
CA VAL A 48 1.23 16.05 -10.08
C VAL A 48 0.81 14.88 -10.95
N MET A 49 1.11 13.66 -10.49
CA MET A 49 0.64 12.43 -11.11
C MET A 49 -0.29 11.71 -10.15
N THR A 50 -1.35 11.10 -10.70
CA THR A 50 -2.14 10.14 -9.94
C THR A 50 -2.21 8.81 -10.68
N TRP A 51 -2.12 7.72 -9.92
CA TRP A 51 -2.14 6.38 -10.50
C TRP A 51 -2.69 5.35 -9.51
N ASN A 52 -3.72 4.63 -9.93
CA ASN A 52 -4.10 3.37 -9.31
C ASN A 52 -3.17 2.26 -9.81
N ILE A 53 -2.33 1.72 -8.92
CA ILE A 53 -1.32 0.70 -9.26
C ILE A 53 -1.84 -0.74 -9.12
N ARG A 54 -3.14 -0.91 -8.85
CA ARG A 54 -3.80 -2.20 -8.75
C ARG A 54 -3.05 -3.15 -7.80
N PHE A 55 -2.75 -2.68 -6.59
CA PHE A 55 -2.03 -3.43 -5.54
C PHE A 55 -0.74 -4.09 -6.04
N GLY A 56 -0.09 -3.50 -7.04
CA GLY A 56 1.13 -4.04 -7.65
C GLY A 56 0.90 -5.35 -8.42
N ALA A 57 -0.32 -5.62 -8.90
CA ALA A 57 -0.69 -6.91 -9.48
C ALA A 57 -0.30 -7.13 -10.95
N GLY A 58 0.39 -6.17 -11.56
CA GLY A 58 0.79 -6.26 -12.96
C GLY A 58 -0.37 -6.71 -13.86
N ARG A 59 -0.15 -7.79 -14.60
CA ARG A 59 -1.14 -8.42 -15.50
C ARG A 59 -1.58 -9.81 -15.03
N ILE A 60 -1.48 -10.13 -13.75
CA ILE A 60 -2.01 -11.41 -13.26
C ILE A 60 -3.52 -11.50 -13.59
N PRO A 61 -4.02 -12.70 -13.92
CA PRO A 61 -5.43 -12.94 -14.18
C PRO A 61 -6.22 -12.91 -12.86
N PHE A 62 -6.34 -11.73 -12.26
CA PHE A 62 -7.04 -11.50 -11.00
C PHE A 62 -8.54 -11.70 -11.18
N PHE A 63 -9.17 -12.27 -10.15
CA PHE A 63 -10.59 -12.62 -10.18
C PHE A 63 -11.53 -11.42 -10.33
N GLY A 64 -11.17 -10.26 -9.77
CA GLY A 64 -12.05 -9.09 -9.70
C GLY A 64 -12.10 -8.24 -10.98
N ASP A 65 -11.06 -8.25 -11.80
CA ASP A 65 -10.90 -7.27 -12.89
C ASP A 65 -10.07 -7.77 -14.10
N SER A 66 -9.75 -9.08 -14.17
CA SER A 66 -8.99 -9.65 -15.29
C SER A 66 -9.47 -11.05 -15.71
N CYS A 67 -10.75 -11.35 -15.48
CA CYS A 67 -11.43 -12.58 -15.93
C CYS A 67 -10.70 -13.90 -15.58
N GLY A 68 -9.92 -13.89 -14.50
CA GLY A 68 -9.20 -15.06 -14.01
C GLY A 68 -9.71 -15.56 -12.67
N ASP A 69 -8.91 -16.38 -12.00
CA ASP A 69 -9.21 -17.01 -10.72
C ASP A 69 -8.12 -16.72 -9.65
N ARG A 70 -7.07 -15.97 -10.00
CA ARG A 70 -5.99 -15.66 -9.07
C ARG A 70 -6.41 -14.57 -8.10
N VAL A 71 -5.97 -14.73 -6.86
CA VAL A 71 -6.14 -13.74 -5.79
C VAL A 71 -4.79 -13.35 -5.19
N LEU A 72 -3.88 -14.32 -5.07
CA LEU A 72 -2.63 -14.17 -4.35
C LEU A 72 -1.44 -14.07 -5.31
N MET A 73 -0.57 -13.13 -5.01
CA MET A 73 0.78 -13.06 -5.55
C MET A 73 1.78 -13.67 -4.57
N THR A 74 2.83 -14.24 -5.13
CA THR A 74 4.06 -14.49 -4.37
C THR A 74 4.78 -13.18 -4.08
N GLU A 75 5.69 -13.18 -3.10
CA GLU A 75 6.54 -12.02 -2.82
C GLU A 75 7.38 -11.66 -4.05
N ALA A 76 7.94 -12.65 -4.75
CA ALA A 76 8.72 -12.44 -5.96
C ALA A 76 7.92 -11.71 -7.06
N GLU A 77 6.69 -12.14 -7.35
CA GLU A 77 5.81 -11.46 -8.31
C GLU A 77 5.50 -10.03 -7.85
N THR A 78 5.22 -9.83 -6.56
CA THR A 78 4.91 -8.51 -6.00
C THR A 78 6.09 -7.57 -6.21
N ILE A 79 7.30 -8.00 -5.85
CA ILE A 79 8.52 -7.19 -5.98
C ILE A 79 8.85 -6.91 -7.45
N GLU A 80 8.71 -7.91 -8.34
CA GLU A 80 8.91 -7.73 -9.78
C GLU A 80 8.00 -6.64 -10.36
N TYR A 81 6.70 -6.68 -10.02
CA TYR A 81 5.75 -5.71 -10.54
C TYR A 81 5.89 -4.32 -9.90
N LEU A 82 6.25 -4.23 -8.61
CA LEU A 82 6.61 -2.95 -7.99
C LEU A 82 7.86 -2.35 -8.62
N GLN A 83 8.86 -3.17 -8.98
CA GLN A 83 10.05 -2.71 -9.70
C GLN A 83 9.68 -2.11 -11.06
N ALA A 84 8.82 -2.78 -11.82
CA ALA A 84 8.35 -2.23 -13.10
C ALA A 84 7.63 -0.88 -12.92
N ILE A 85 6.86 -0.71 -11.84
CA ILE A 85 6.21 0.57 -11.50
C ILE A 85 7.25 1.64 -11.14
N ALA A 86 8.22 1.31 -10.27
CA ALA A 86 9.27 2.23 -9.87
C ALA A 86 10.13 2.67 -11.06
N ASP A 87 10.55 1.72 -11.90
CA ASP A 87 11.31 1.98 -13.12
C ASP A 87 10.56 2.91 -14.07
N TYR A 88 9.26 2.70 -14.27
CA TYR A 88 8.45 3.58 -15.11
C TYR A 88 8.45 5.02 -14.58
N ILE A 89 8.22 5.20 -13.27
CA ILE A 89 8.17 6.52 -12.64
C ILE A 89 9.54 7.20 -12.64
N ASP A 90 10.63 6.46 -12.44
CA ASP A 90 11.98 7.00 -12.40
C ASP A 90 12.57 7.32 -13.78
N THR A 91 12.12 6.60 -14.81
CA THR A 91 12.59 6.78 -16.18
C THR A 91 11.68 7.68 -17.02
N MET A 92 10.45 7.96 -16.59
CA MET A 92 9.57 8.85 -17.34
C MET A 92 10.15 10.27 -17.40
N MET A 93 9.98 10.93 -18.55
CA MET A 93 10.51 12.27 -18.79
C MET A 93 9.88 13.34 -17.89
N ILE A 94 8.62 13.18 -17.52
CA ILE A 94 7.86 14.18 -16.76
C ILE A 94 8.37 14.27 -15.32
N LYS A 95 8.70 13.14 -14.68
CA LYS A 95 9.08 13.01 -13.25
C LYS A 95 8.20 13.85 -12.31
N PRO A 96 7.11 13.29 -11.75
CA PRO A 96 6.20 14.06 -10.90
C PRO A 96 6.88 14.55 -9.62
N ASP A 97 6.50 15.74 -9.15
CA ASP A 97 6.92 16.27 -7.85
C ASP A 97 6.01 15.75 -6.72
N ILE A 98 4.74 15.44 -7.06
CA ILE A 98 3.77 14.79 -6.18
C ILE A 98 3.16 13.59 -6.91
N LEU A 99 3.20 12.44 -6.26
CA LEU A 99 2.59 11.20 -6.73
C LEU A 99 1.46 10.75 -5.80
N LEU A 100 0.25 10.66 -6.34
CA LEU A 100 -0.95 10.22 -5.62
C LEU A 100 -1.30 8.80 -6.06
N LEU A 101 -0.99 7.81 -5.23
CA LEU A 101 -1.26 6.40 -5.52
C LEU A 101 -2.58 5.92 -4.92
N GLN A 102 -3.28 5.06 -5.65
CA GLN A 102 -4.40 4.26 -5.13
C GLN A 102 -4.09 2.76 -5.22
N GLU A 103 -4.80 1.98 -4.40
CA GLU A 103 -4.62 0.53 -4.28
C GLU A 103 -3.16 0.17 -3.98
N VAL A 104 -2.62 0.78 -2.91
CA VAL A 104 -1.30 0.45 -2.37
C VAL A 104 -1.49 -0.40 -1.13
N ASP A 105 -0.97 -1.62 -1.14
CA ASP A 105 -1.06 -2.52 0.01
C ASP A 105 0.11 -2.29 0.99
N ILE A 106 -0.18 -2.33 2.30
CA ILE A 106 0.84 -2.22 3.37
C ILE A 106 1.14 -3.57 4.04
N SER A 107 0.11 -4.35 4.33
CA SER A 107 0.21 -5.65 5.02
C SER A 107 -0.91 -6.60 4.55
N SER A 108 -1.03 -6.74 3.22
CA SER A 108 -2.07 -7.53 2.60
C SER A 108 -1.56 -8.89 2.17
N LYS A 109 -2.31 -9.95 2.47
CA LYS A 109 -2.00 -11.30 2.00
C LYS A 109 -1.95 -11.39 0.47
N ARG A 110 -2.75 -10.57 -0.23
CA ARG A 110 -2.84 -10.60 -1.70
C ARG A 110 -1.50 -10.25 -2.36
N SER A 111 -0.73 -9.37 -1.71
CA SER A 111 0.58 -8.87 -2.15
C SER A 111 1.72 -9.40 -1.29
N ALA A 112 1.55 -10.61 -0.73
CA ALA A 112 2.54 -11.28 0.10
C ALA A 112 3.05 -10.45 1.30
N TYR A 113 2.19 -9.60 1.87
CA TYR A 113 2.49 -8.72 3.01
C TYR A 113 3.63 -7.72 2.77
N VAL A 114 3.95 -7.42 1.52
CA VAL A 114 4.93 -6.39 1.18
C VAL A 114 4.35 -5.02 1.54
N ASN A 115 5.12 -4.21 2.29
CA ASN A 115 4.82 -2.80 2.46
C ASN A 115 5.16 -2.06 1.16
N GLN A 116 4.18 -1.94 0.26
CA GLN A 116 4.40 -1.43 -1.08
C GLN A 116 4.78 0.05 -1.07
N LEU A 117 4.22 0.84 -0.15
CA LEU A 117 4.55 2.27 -0.06
C LEU A 117 6.02 2.46 0.33
N GLN A 118 6.49 1.80 1.40
CA GLN A 118 7.89 1.88 1.80
C GLN A 118 8.82 1.34 0.72
N TRP A 119 8.43 0.25 0.06
CA TRP A 119 9.21 -0.34 -1.02
C TRP A 119 9.34 0.63 -2.20
N LEU A 120 8.24 1.21 -2.67
CA LEU A 120 8.24 2.20 -3.77
C LEU A 120 9.04 3.44 -3.39
N LEU A 121 8.84 3.97 -2.18
CA LEU A 121 9.57 5.17 -1.71
C LEU A 121 11.08 4.93 -1.63
N ASN A 122 11.52 3.71 -1.36
CA ASN A 122 12.95 3.36 -1.34
C ASN A 122 13.55 3.10 -2.74
N ASN A 123 12.73 2.80 -3.74
CA ASN A 123 13.17 2.42 -5.09
C ASN A 123 12.87 3.46 -6.17
N ILE A 124 12.11 4.50 -5.86
CA ILE A 124 11.93 5.68 -6.71
C ILE A 124 12.87 6.78 -6.19
N THR A 125 13.91 7.07 -6.98
CA THR A 125 15.10 7.82 -6.55
C THR A 125 14.88 9.30 -6.22
N HIS A 126 13.73 9.87 -6.59
CA HIS A 126 13.48 11.32 -6.49
C HIS A 126 12.41 11.70 -5.46
N PHE A 127 11.84 10.74 -4.71
CA PHE A 127 10.94 11.04 -3.60
C PHE A 127 11.64 10.84 -2.26
N ASN A 128 11.52 11.84 -1.39
CA ASN A 128 12.09 11.77 -0.04
C ASN A 128 11.07 11.32 1.01
N TYR A 129 9.79 11.62 0.80
CA TYR A 129 8.73 11.48 1.79
C TYR A 129 7.47 10.90 1.18
N GLY A 130 6.72 10.16 1.98
CA GLY A 130 5.39 9.64 1.65
C GLY A 130 4.42 9.81 2.82
N ALA A 131 3.14 9.76 2.51
CA ALA A 131 2.09 9.70 3.51
C ALA A 131 1.06 8.65 3.09
N TYR A 132 0.62 7.84 4.05
CA TYR A 132 -0.42 6.83 3.87
C TYR A 132 -1.64 7.20 4.69
N ALA A 133 -2.76 7.38 4.00
CA ALA A 133 -4.06 7.58 4.61
C ALA A 133 -4.97 6.42 4.17
N SER A 134 -5.19 5.47 5.07
CA SER A 134 -6.04 4.31 4.77
C SER A 134 -7.50 4.73 4.72
N MET A 135 -8.19 4.34 3.65
CA MET A 135 -9.66 4.32 3.61
C MET A 135 -10.22 2.92 3.83
N TRP A 136 -9.33 1.91 3.91
CA TRP A 136 -9.70 0.50 4.06
C TRP A 136 -8.66 -0.20 4.92
N ASP A 137 -9.03 -0.53 6.15
CA ASP A 137 -8.28 -1.43 7.02
C ASP A 137 -9.20 -2.61 7.41
N ALA A 138 -8.87 -3.79 6.91
CA ALA A 138 -9.65 -5.00 7.12
C ALA A 138 -8.75 -6.17 7.50
N GLU A 139 -9.11 -6.86 8.58
CA GLU A 139 -8.38 -8.04 9.03
C GLU A 139 -8.61 -9.25 8.10
N LEU A 140 -9.80 -9.33 7.48
CA LEU A 140 -10.17 -10.42 6.60
C LEU A 140 -10.99 -9.90 5.41
N ILE A 141 -10.52 -10.21 4.21
CA ILE A 141 -11.23 -9.98 2.97
C ILE A 141 -11.52 -11.36 2.36
N PRO A 142 -12.79 -11.77 2.24
CA PRO A 142 -13.14 -12.98 1.52
C PRO A 142 -12.74 -12.84 0.05
N SER A 143 -12.13 -13.88 -0.50
CA SER A 143 -11.67 -13.93 -1.89
C SER A 143 -11.90 -15.30 -2.48
#